data_AF-A0AAW9DAZ6-F1
#
_entry.id   AF-A0AAW9DAZ6-F1
#
_cell.length_a   1.000
_cell.length_b   1.000
_cell.length_c   1.000
_cell.angle_alpha   90.00
_cell.angle_beta   90.00
_cell.angle_gamma   90.00
#
_symmetry.space_group_name_H-M   'P 1'
#
loop_
_entity.id
_entity.type
_entity.pdbx_description
1 polymer ?
#
loop_
_entity_poly.entity_id
_entity_poly.type
_entity_poly.pdbx_seq_one_letter_code
_entity_poly.pdbx_strand_id
1 'polypeptide(L)'
;MSIKDDVNYLKNELNNEEKLLENFVKLERFFKKYKKIIYVLILLAIITPIAIFTKNKIDQSNLYKANIALNNYLEQGDESSLEYLKNKNQSLYEVALFLTAKKELSEINISSKYLKELLEYQIAAKEMNFDKLDALRKNDDFLIKDYAILHEAIILVNQEEYEKAKAILEEINQDSKVYELAILLKHNLVTK
;
A
#
# COMPACT_ATOMS: atom_id res chain seq x y z
N MET A 1 -64.70 41.19 1.63
CA MET A 1 -64.63 39.83 1.07
C MET A 1 -66.03 39.44 0.64
N SER A 2 -66.18 38.92 -0.58
CA SER A 2 -67.46 38.38 -1.02
C SER A 2 -67.70 37.05 -0.32
N ILE A 3 -68.96 36.70 -0.06
CA ILE A 3 -69.35 35.36 0.43
C ILE A 3 -68.74 34.26 -0.46
N LYS A 4 -68.52 34.52 -1.75
CA LYS A 4 -67.82 33.61 -2.66
C LYS A 4 -66.34 33.41 -2.32
N ASP A 5 -65.64 34.44 -1.88
CA ASP A 5 -64.23 34.36 -1.50
C ASP A 5 -64.06 33.58 -0.20
N ASP A 6 -64.94 33.81 0.78
CA ASP A 6 -64.95 33.10 2.06
C ASP A 6 -65.30 31.61 1.87
N VAL A 7 -66.27 31.30 0.99
CA VAL A 7 -66.63 29.91 0.64
C VAL A 7 -65.50 29.19 -0.10
N ASN A 8 -64.80 29.88 -1.01
CA ASN A 8 -63.65 29.30 -1.71
C ASN A 8 -62.46 29.07 -0.79
N TYR A 9 -62.22 29.98 0.17
CA TYR A 9 -61.22 29.82 1.20
C TYR A 9 -61.51 28.59 2.08
N LEU A 10 -62.73 28.47 2.62
CA LEU A 10 -63.16 27.31 3.41
C LEU A 10 -63.04 26.00 2.62
N LYS A 11 -63.39 26.01 1.34
CA LYS A 11 -63.27 24.81 0.48
C LYS A 11 -61.82 24.39 0.24
N ASN A 12 -60.90 25.35 0.10
CA ASN A 12 -59.48 25.06 -0.07
C ASN A 12 -58.84 24.56 1.23
N GLU A 13 -59.23 25.12 2.37
CA GLU A 13 -58.77 24.67 3.69
C GLU A 13 -59.24 23.24 3.97
N LEU A 14 -60.52 22.94 3.75
CA LEU A 14 -61.07 21.57 3.87
C LEU A 14 -60.39 20.57 2.92
N ASN A 15 -60.13 20.95 1.67
CA ASN A 15 -59.44 20.06 0.71
C ASN A 15 -57.97 19.81 1.10
N ASN A 16 -57.31 20.78 1.72
CA ASN A 16 -55.96 20.59 2.26
C ASN A 16 -56.00 19.67 3.50
N GLU A 17 -56.98 19.81 4.38
CA GLU A 17 -57.19 18.91 5.51
C GLU A 17 -57.49 17.47 5.05
N GLU A 18 -58.35 17.28 4.06
CA GLU A 18 -58.64 15.96 3.48
C GLU A 18 -57.39 15.30 2.88
N LYS A 19 -56.56 16.07 2.16
CA LYS A 19 -55.28 15.56 1.63
C LYS A 19 -54.29 15.21 2.74
N LEU A 20 -54.27 15.96 3.84
CA LEU A 20 -53.44 15.63 5.01
C LEU A 20 -53.89 14.30 5.63
N LEU A 21 -55.20 14.10 5.79
CA LEU A 21 -55.76 12.86 6.32
C LEU A 21 -55.52 11.67 5.36
N GLU A 22 -55.69 11.87 4.06
CA GLU A 22 -55.43 10.84 3.05
C GLU A 22 -53.96 10.42 3.06
N ASN A 23 -53.05 11.39 3.14
CA ASN A 23 -51.61 11.12 3.23
C ASN A 23 -51.24 10.43 4.55
N PHE A 24 -51.88 10.79 5.66
CA PHE A 24 -51.71 10.12 6.95
C PHE A 24 -52.11 8.64 6.88
N VAL A 25 -53.27 8.34 6.30
CA VAL A 25 -53.76 6.95 6.13
C VAL A 25 -52.85 6.15 5.19
N LYS A 26 -52.36 6.78 4.11
CA LYS A 26 -51.39 6.15 3.18
C LYS A 26 -50.07 5.83 3.89
N LEU A 27 -49.55 6.76 4.69
CA LEU A 27 -48.34 6.55 5.50
C LEU A 27 -48.56 5.44 6.51
N GLU A 28 -49.66 5.44 7.25
CA GLU A 28 -49.97 4.39 8.22
C GLU A 28 -50.00 3.00 7.56
N ARG A 29 -50.65 2.87 6.40
CA ARG A 29 -50.71 1.62 5.65
C ARG A 29 -49.33 1.19 5.13
N PHE A 30 -48.51 2.14 4.67
CA PHE A 30 -47.12 1.91 4.26
C PHE A 30 -46.26 1.43 5.43
N PHE A 31 -46.28 2.14 6.56
CA PHE A 31 -45.57 1.77 7.78
C PHE A 31 -46.00 0.40 8.29
N LYS A 32 -47.31 0.12 8.38
CA LYS A 32 -47.79 -1.21 8.80
C LYS A 32 -47.33 -2.34 7.88
N LYS A 33 -47.29 -2.10 6.57
CA LYS A 33 -46.82 -3.09 5.56
C LYS A 33 -45.32 -3.34 5.66
N TYR A 34 -44.51 -2.30 5.82
CA TYR A 34 -43.04 -2.39 5.76
C TYR A 34 -42.34 -2.26 7.13
N LYS A 35 -43.08 -2.26 8.25
CA LYS A 35 -42.54 -2.04 9.61
C LYS A 35 -41.27 -2.84 9.91
N LYS A 36 -41.23 -4.12 9.53
CA LYS A 36 -40.05 -4.99 9.75
C LYS A 36 -38.81 -4.47 9.01
N ILE A 37 -38.97 -4.09 7.74
CA ILE A 37 -37.88 -3.55 6.92
C ILE A 37 -37.42 -2.20 7.48
N ILE A 38 -38.36 -1.34 7.88
CA ILE A 38 -38.06 -0.03 8.48
C ILE A 38 -37.24 -0.19 9.78
N TYR A 39 -37.60 -1.14 10.65
CA TYR A 39 -36.83 -1.41 11.87
C TYR A 39 -35.41 -1.91 11.58
N VAL A 40 -35.24 -2.80 10.60
CA VAL A 40 -33.92 -3.27 10.18
C VAL A 40 -33.07 -2.10 9.63
N LEU A 41 -33.67 -1.23 8.84
CA LEU A 41 -32.99 -0.07 8.25
C LEU A 41 -32.54 0.93 9.33
N ILE A 42 -33.41 1.22 10.31
CA ILE A 42 -33.07 2.06 11.46
C ILE A 42 -31.94 1.41 12.29
N LEU A 43 -32.02 0.10 12.54
CA LEU A 43 -30.98 -0.61 13.28
C LEU A 43 -29.63 -0.53 12.55
N LEU A 44 -29.62 -0.74 11.23
CA LEU A 44 -28.42 -0.64 10.41
C LEU A 44 -27.85 0.80 10.43
N ALA A 45 -28.71 1.80 10.29
CA ALA A 45 -28.32 3.22 10.33
C ALA A 45 -27.66 3.62 11.65
N ILE A 46 -27.94 2.93 12.75
CA ILE A 46 -27.30 3.14 14.06
C ILE A 46 -26.03 2.28 14.20
N ILE A 47 -26.08 0.99 13.87
CA ILE A 47 -24.95 0.07 14.08
C ILE A 47 -23.76 0.40 13.17
N THR A 48 -24.01 0.72 11.90
CA THR A 48 -22.96 1.00 10.92
C THR A 48 -22.03 2.15 11.32
N PRO A 49 -22.50 3.36 11.69
CA PRO A 49 -21.60 4.43 12.09
C PRO A 49 -20.83 4.10 13.38
N ILE A 50 -21.42 3.38 14.33
CA ILE A 50 -20.74 2.94 15.56
C ILE A 50 -19.60 1.98 15.23
N ALA A 51 -19.85 1.01 14.34
CA ALA A 51 -18.85 0.05 13.90
C ALA A 51 -17.68 0.76 13.18
N ILE A 52 -17.99 1.69 12.27
CA ILE A 52 -16.97 2.47 11.54
C ILE A 52 -16.15 3.31 12.51
N PHE A 53 -16.78 4.04 13.43
CA PHE A 53 -16.09 4.88 14.40
C PHE A 53 -15.16 4.09 15.31
N THR A 54 -15.66 2.96 15.84
CA THR A 54 -14.88 2.08 16.72
C THR A 54 -13.70 1.46 15.97
N LYS A 55 -13.95 0.97 14.74
CA LYS A 55 -12.90 0.42 13.88
C LYS A 55 -11.81 1.45 13.60
N ASN A 56 -12.17 2.67 13.20
CA ASN A 56 -11.20 3.73 12.90
C ASN A 56 -10.32 4.07 14.11
N LYS A 57 -10.88 4.12 15.31
CA LYS A 57 -10.09 4.35 16.54
C LYS A 57 -9.12 3.20 16.83
N ILE A 58 -9.57 1.96 16.64
CA ILE A 58 -8.72 0.78 16.82
C ILE A 58 -7.60 0.77 15.78
N ASP A 59 -7.92 1.04 14.52
CA ASP A 59 -6.95 1.06 13.42
C ASP A 59 -5.88 2.14 13.65
N GLN A 60 -6.27 3.34 14.08
CA GLN A 60 -5.32 4.40 14.46
C GLN A 60 -4.42 3.98 15.63
N SER A 61 -4.99 3.35 16.66
CA SER A 61 -4.20 2.84 17.79
C SER A 61 -3.23 1.74 17.35
N ASN A 62 -3.66 0.84 16.46
CA ASN A 62 -2.84 -0.24 15.94
C ASN A 62 -1.68 0.29 15.10
N LEU A 63 -1.90 1.31 14.26
CA LEU A 63 -0.84 1.98 13.49
C LEU A 63 0.20 2.61 14.41
N TYR A 64 -0.23 3.35 15.43
CA TYR A 64 0.67 3.96 16.40
C TYR A 64 1.51 2.92 17.15
N LYS A 65 0.87 1.87 17.66
CA LYS A 65 1.55 0.75 18.35
C LYS A 65 2.49 -0.02 17.44
N ALA A 66 2.14 -0.20 16.16
CA ALA A 66 3.01 -0.88 15.21
C ALA A 66 4.28 -0.06 14.91
N ASN A 67 4.19 1.27 14.81
CA ASN A 67 5.38 2.10 14.69
C ASN A 67 6.29 2.03 15.93
N ILE A 68 5.71 2.05 17.13
CA ILE A 68 6.47 1.86 18.38
C ILE A 68 7.15 0.48 18.38
N ALA A 69 6.41 -0.58 18.03
CA ALA A 69 6.95 -1.93 17.98
C ALA A 69 8.12 -2.03 16.98
N LEU A 70 7.99 -1.42 15.80
CA LEU A 70 9.09 -1.37 14.82
C LEU A 70 10.33 -0.70 15.41
N ASN A 71 10.18 0.47 16.04
CA ASN A 71 11.32 1.17 16.64
C ASN A 71 11.95 0.36 17.78
N ASN A 72 11.15 -0.20 18.68
CA ASN A 72 11.63 -1.03 19.78
C ASN A 72 12.42 -2.23 19.26
N TYR A 73 11.93 -2.91 18.22
CA TYR A 73 12.65 -4.02 17.61
C TYR A 73 13.97 -3.56 16.96
N LEU A 74 13.95 -2.50 16.14
CA LEU A 74 15.14 -2.03 15.43
C LEU A 74 16.23 -1.45 16.35
N GLU A 75 15.85 -0.82 17.45
CA GLU A 75 16.78 -0.20 18.39
C GLU A 75 17.27 -1.16 19.47
N GLN A 76 16.39 -2.03 19.98
CA GLN A 76 16.65 -2.84 21.18
C GLN A 76 16.67 -4.35 20.91
N GLY A 77 16.27 -4.80 19.71
CA GLY A 77 16.14 -6.23 19.41
C GLY A 77 15.00 -6.91 20.16
N ASP A 78 13.93 -6.16 20.49
CA ASP A 78 12.78 -6.70 21.23
C ASP A 78 11.93 -7.65 20.36
N GLU A 79 12.14 -8.95 20.55
CA GLU A 79 11.40 -10.01 19.86
C GLU A 79 9.88 -9.98 20.12
N SER A 80 9.45 -9.46 21.28
CA SER A 80 8.02 -9.33 21.57
C SER A 80 7.35 -8.29 20.67
N SER A 81 8.08 -7.21 20.35
CA SER A 81 7.67 -6.20 19.38
C SER A 81 7.62 -6.76 17.96
N LEU A 82 8.56 -7.64 17.59
CA LEU A 82 8.54 -8.31 16.28
C LEU A 82 7.31 -9.24 16.14
N GLU A 83 6.99 -10.02 17.17
CA GLU A 83 5.81 -10.89 17.20
C GLU A 83 4.50 -10.07 17.17
N TYR A 84 4.48 -8.89 17.81
CA TYR A 84 3.35 -7.96 17.68
C TYR A 84 3.14 -7.52 16.23
N LEU A 85 4.21 -7.13 15.53
CA LEU A 85 4.15 -6.74 14.11
C LEU A 85 3.63 -7.88 13.24
N LYS A 86 4.15 -9.10 13.41
CA LYS A 86 3.70 -10.27 12.66
C LYS A 86 2.19 -10.50 12.77
N ASN A 87 1.63 -10.30 13.96
CA ASN A 87 0.22 -10.55 14.23
C ASN A 87 -0.71 -9.37 13.89
N LYS A 88 -0.20 -8.12 13.90
CA LYS A 88 -1.03 -6.91 13.79
C LYS A 88 -0.73 -6.04 12.58
N ASN A 89 0.46 -6.15 11.99
CA ASN A 89 0.90 -5.37 10.84
C ASN A 89 1.99 -6.11 10.04
N GLN A 90 1.55 -7.03 9.17
CA GLN A 90 2.43 -7.86 8.34
C GLN A 90 3.40 -7.03 7.48
N SER A 91 2.97 -5.88 6.96
CA SER A 91 3.82 -5.02 6.15
C SER A 91 5.01 -4.47 6.96
N LEU A 92 4.77 -3.99 8.18
CA LEU A 92 5.87 -3.52 9.04
C LEU A 92 6.73 -4.66 9.59
N TYR A 93 6.17 -5.86 9.77
CA TYR A 93 6.95 -7.05 10.08
C TYR A 93 7.97 -7.35 8.98
N GLU A 94 7.54 -7.35 7.71
CA GLU A 94 8.45 -7.59 6.58
C GLU A 94 9.48 -6.48 6.40
N VAL A 95 9.11 -5.22 6.67
CA VAL A 95 10.07 -4.11 6.72
C VAL A 95 11.10 -4.31 7.84
N ALA A 96 10.68 -4.77 9.02
CA ALA A 96 11.58 -5.05 10.13
C ALA A 96 12.61 -6.13 9.74
N LEU A 97 12.14 -7.25 9.17
CA LEU A 97 13.02 -8.31 8.67
C LEU A 97 14.00 -7.80 7.60
N PHE A 98 13.50 -7.04 6.63
CA PHE A 98 14.32 -6.44 5.58
C PHE A 98 15.42 -5.54 6.15
N LEU A 99 15.08 -4.64 7.09
CA LEU A 99 16.04 -3.70 7.66
C LEU A 99 17.11 -4.40 8.51
N THR A 100 16.73 -5.40 9.31
CA THR A 100 17.67 -6.22 10.08
C THR A 100 18.61 -6.99 9.15
N ALA A 101 18.05 -7.71 8.17
CA ALA A 101 18.83 -8.50 7.23
C ALA A 101 19.75 -7.65 6.35
N LYS A 102 19.29 -6.46 5.94
CA LYS A 102 20.13 -5.49 5.23
C LYS A 102 21.33 -5.04 6.07
N LYS A 103 21.14 -4.80 7.36
CA LYS A 103 22.21 -4.37 8.28
C LYS A 103 23.24 -5.48 8.49
N GLU A 104 22.76 -6.71 8.61
CA GLU A 104 23.58 -7.90 8.86
C GLU A 104 24.14 -8.53 7.59
N LEU A 105 23.66 -8.10 6.41
CA LEU A 105 23.89 -8.73 5.11
C LEU A 105 23.56 -10.23 5.14
N SER A 106 22.46 -10.58 5.79
CA SER A 106 22.02 -11.95 5.97
C SER A 106 20.87 -12.30 5.02
N GLU A 107 20.85 -13.54 4.54
CA GLU A 107 19.73 -14.05 3.75
C GLU A 107 18.57 -14.40 4.69
N ILE A 108 17.40 -13.81 4.46
CA ILE A 108 16.18 -14.09 5.20
C ILE A 108 15.00 -14.23 4.23
N ASN A 109 14.04 -15.07 4.59
CA ASN A 109 12.83 -15.24 3.80
C ASN A 109 11.86 -14.08 4.03
N ILE A 110 11.70 -13.21 3.03
CA ILE A 110 10.72 -12.12 3.01
C ILE A 110 9.67 -12.44 1.94
N SER A 111 8.39 -12.36 2.31
CA SER A 111 7.29 -12.66 1.38
C SER A 111 7.11 -11.58 0.31
N SER A 112 7.34 -10.31 0.65
CA SER A 112 7.33 -9.21 -0.31
C SER A 112 8.43 -9.38 -1.37
N LYS A 113 8.01 -9.65 -2.61
CA LYS A 113 8.86 -9.79 -3.80
C LYS A 113 9.91 -8.67 -3.89
N TYR A 114 9.47 -7.41 -3.82
CA TYR A 114 10.36 -6.27 -4.02
C TYR A 114 11.38 -6.08 -2.89
N LEU A 115 10.99 -6.31 -1.63
CA LEU A 115 11.94 -6.22 -0.51
C LEU A 115 12.96 -7.36 -0.56
N LYS A 116 12.50 -8.56 -0.94
CA LYS A 116 13.36 -9.72 -1.13
C LYS A 116 14.39 -9.48 -2.25
N GLU A 117 13.94 -9.11 -3.45
CA GLU A 117 14.83 -8.85 -4.59
C GLU A 117 15.83 -7.72 -4.30
N LEU A 118 15.40 -6.67 -3.58
CA LEU A 118 16.28 -5.58 -3.17
C LEU A 118 17.36 -6.04 -2.18
N LEU A 119 17.01 -6.92 -1.24
CA LEU A 119 17.96 -7.49 -0.28
C LEU A 119 18.95 -8.43 -0.99
N GLU A 120 18.46 -9.33 -1.83
CA GLU A 120 19.29 -10.24 -2.64
C GLU A 120 20.29 -9.46 -3.49
N TYR A 121 19.85 -8.37 -4.14
CA TYR A 121 20.74 -7.47 -4.87
C TYR A 121 21.79 -6.84 -3.97
N GLN A 122 21.41 -6.31 -2.80
CA GLN A 122 22.36 -5.67 -1.88
C GLN A 122 23.43 -6.65 -1.39
N ILE A 123 23.04 -7.88 -1.08
CA ILE A 123 23.96 -8.94 -0.69
C ILE A 123 24.88 -9.29 -1.86
N ALA A 124 24.33 -9.57 -3.05
CA ALA A 124 25.11 -9.94 -4.24
C ALA A 124 26.11 -8.85 -4.66
N ALA A 125 25.67 -7.58 -4.65
CA ALA A 125 26.52 -6.44 -4.95
C ALA A 125 27.65 -6.27 -3.93
N LYS A 126 27.37 -6.49 -2.64
CA LYS A 126 28.36 -6.39 -1.57
C LYS A 126 29.36 -7.55 -1.59
N GLU A 127 28.89 -8.76 -1.90
CA GLU A 127 29.70 -9.96 -2.07
C GLU A 127 30.50 -9.96 -3.39
N MET A 128 30.23 -9.01 -4.30
CA MET A 128 30.78 -8.98 -5.65
C MET A 128 30.51 -10.29 -6.41
N ASN A 129 29.32 -10.86 -6.22
CA ASN A 129 28.93 -12.15 -6.75
C ASN A 129 28.23 -11.98 -8.11
N PHE A 130 28.97 -12.23 -9.19
CA PHE A 130 28.48 -12.11 -10.56
C PHE A 130 27.26 -13.01 -10.84
N ASP A 131 27.31 -14.28 -10.45
CA ASP A 131 26.24 -15.25 -10.73
C ASP A 131 24.92 -14.87 -10.05
N LYS A 132 24.98 -14.36 -8.81
CA LYS A 132 23.79 -13.87 -8.10
C LYS A 132 23.20 -12.63 -8.77
N LEU A 133 24.03 -11.70 -9.24
CA LEU A 133 23.57 -10.52 -9.96
C LEU A 133 22.93 -10.88 -11.31
N ASP A 134 23.56 -11.79 -12.07
CA ASP A 134 23.05 -12.22 -13.37
C ASP A 134 21.72 -12.98 -13.23
N ALA A 135 21.58 -13.81 -12.18
CA ALA A 135 20.32 -14.46 -11.85
C ALA A 135 19.20 -13.45 -11.56
N LEU A 136 19.48 -12.37 -10.82
CA LEU A 136 18.51 -11.31 -10.54
C LEU A 136 18.14 -10.53 -11.81
N ARG A 137 19.13 -10.20 -12.65
CA ARG A 137 18.93 -9.46 -13.90
C ARG A 137 18.09 -10.22 -14.94
N LYS A 138 18.14 -11.55 -14.93
CA LYS A 138 17.31 -12.44 -15.77
C LYS A 138 15.83 -12.46 -15.40
N ASN A 139 15.46 -11.93 -14.24
CA ASN A 139 14.06 -11.72 -13.89
C ASN A 139 13.56 -10.42 -14.57
N ASP A 140 12.64 -10.56 -15.52
CA ASP A 140 12.16 -9.44 -16.34
C ASP A 140 11.47 -8.34 -15.53
N ASP A 141 10.88 -8.69 -14.37
CA ASP A 141 10.18 -7.75 -13.49
C ASP A 141 11.11 -7.06 -12.47
N PHE A 142 12.42 -7.33 -12.50
CA PHE A 142 13.33 -6.81 -11.50
C PHE A 142 13.54 -5.30 -11.66
N LEU A 143 13.06 -4.52 -10.67
CA LEU A 143 12.93 -3.06 -10.78
C LEU A 143 14.26 -2.30 -10.93
N ILE A 144 15.38 -2.87 -10.47
CA ILE A 144 16.69 -2.20 -10.46
C ILE A 144 17.72 -2.96 -11.32
N LYS A 145 17.26 -3.56 -12.42
CA LYS A 145 18.06 -4.34 -13.38
C LYS A 145 19.35 -3.63 -13.83
N ASP A 146 19.28 -2.35 -14.17
CA ASP A 146 20.44 -1.61 -14.65
C ASP A 146 21.51 -1.39 -13.57
N TYR A 147 21.12 -1.34 -12.30
CA TYR A 147 22.07 -1.28 -11.18
C TYR A 147 22.85 -2.60 -11.02
N ALA A 148 22.21 -3.74 -11.30
CA ALA A 148 22.88 -5.05 -11.34
C ALA A 148 23.88 -5.12 -12.49
N ILE A 149 23.49 -4.67 -13.69
CA ILE A 149 24.40 -4.58 -14.85
C ILE A 149 25.64 -3.75 -14.52
N LEU A 150 25.46 -2.60 -13.89
CA LEU A 150 26.58 -1.74 -13.50
C LEU A 150 27.53 -2.45 -12.51
N HIS A 151 27.01 -3.20 -11.54
CA HIS A 151 27.85 -3.96 -10.60
C HIS A 151 28.56 -5.14 -11.27
N GLU A 152 27.89 -5.86 -12.17
CA GLU A 152 28.49 -6.91 -12.99
C GLU A 152 29.67 -6.36 -13.81
N ALA A 153 29.51 -5.19 -14.43
CA ALA A 153 30.59 -4.51 -15.13
C ALA A 153 31.77 -4.17 -14.20
N ILE A 154 31.51 -3.66 -12.99
CA ILE A 154 32.56 -3.36 -12.01
C ILE A 154 33.32 -4.64 -11.60
N ILE A 155 32.62 -5.77 -11.43
CA ILE A 155 33.25 -7.07 -11.14
C ILE A 155 34.18 -7.48 -12.29
N LEU A 156 33.71 -7.41 -13.53
CA LEU A 156 34.50 -7.75 -14.73
C LEU A 156 35.73 -6.85 -14.86
N VAL A 157 35.61 -5.56 -14.55
CA VAL A 157 36.75 -4.62 -14.51
C VAL A 157 37.79 -5.05 -13.48
N ASN A 158 37.36 -5.46 -12.29
CA ASN A 158 38.27 -5.96 -11.25
C ASN A 158 38.95 -7.28 -11.63
N GLN A 159 38.35 -8.05 -12.55
CA GLN A 159 38.90 -9.28 -13.12
C GLN A 159 39.74 -9.02 -14.38
N GLU A 160 39.96 -7.76 -14.76
CA GLU A 160 40.65 -7.35 -15.99
C GLU A 160 39.97 -7.78 -17.30
N GLU A 161 38.69 -8.18 -17.23
CA GLU A 161 37.87 -8.58 -18.38
C GLU A 161 37.20 -7.37 -19.05
N TYR A 162 38.02 -6.39 -19.46
CA TYR A 162 37.54 -5.06 -19.88
C TYR A 162 36.59 -5.09 -21.09
N GLU A 163 36.82 -5.97 -22.06
CA GLU A 163 35.95 -6.07 -23.23
C GLU A 163 34.55 -6.57 -22.86
N LYS A 164 34.46 -7.54 -21.93
CA LYS A 164 33.17 -8.01 -21.42
C LYS A 164 32.47 -6.93 -20.59
N ALA A 165 33.23 -6.20 -19.77
CA ALA A 165 32.70 -5.08 -19.00
C ALA A 165 32.14 -3.98 -19.91
N LYS A 166 32.85 -3.63 -21.00
CA LYS A 166 32.36 -2.68 -22.00
C LYS A 166 31.06 -3.18 -22.66
N ALA A 167 31.00 -4.46 -23.03
CA ALA A 167 29.84 -5.06 -23.68
C ALA A 167 28.59 -5.02 -22.77
N ILE A 168 28.72 -5.41 -21.50
CA ILE A 168 27.56 -5.48 -20.61
C ILE A 168 27.01 -4.08 -20.27
N LEU A 169 27.87 -3.06 -20.22
CA LEU A 169 27.44 -1.67 -20.02
C LEU A 169 26.57 -1.13 -21.17
N GLU A 170 26.62 -1.74 -22.36
CA GLU A 170 25.75 -1.37 -23.50
C GLU A 170 24.31 -1.85 -23.31
N GLU A 171 24.07 -2.79 -22.39
CA GLU A 171 22.72 -3.28 -22.08
C GLU A 171 21.92 -2.29 -21.21
N ILE A 172 22.57 -1.29 -20.61
CA ILE A 172 21.91 -0.29 -19.77
C ILE A 172 21.10 0.67 -20.65
N ASN A 173 19.82 0.83 -20.34
CA ASN A 173 18.93 1.76 -21.04
C ASN A 173 19.40 3.21 -20.86
N GLN A 174 19.36 4.01 -21.93
CA GLN A 174 19.73 5.43 -21.91
C GLN A 174 18.86 6.28 -20.99
N ASP A 175 17.59 5.90 -20.80
CA ASP A 175 16.66 6.57 -19.88
C ASP A 175 16.88 6.18 -18.40
N SER A 176 17.83 5.28 -18.13
CA SER A 176 18.13 4.80 -16.79
C SER A 176 18.85 5.83 -15.94
N LYS A 177 18.53 5.86 -14.65
CA LYS A 177 19.22 6.73 -13.67
C LYS A 177 20.70 6.39 -13.49
N VAL A 178 21.14 5.20 -13.92
CA VAL A 178 22.55 4.78 -13.85
C VAL A 178 23.31 4.96 -15.16
N TYR A 179 22.66 5.40 -16.23
CA TYR A 179 23.29 5.51 -17.55
C TYR A 179 24.51 6.44 -17.55
N GLU A 180 24.44 7.58 -16.87
CA GLU A 180 25.59 8.49 -16.74
C GLU A 180 26.78 7.84 -16.02
N LEU A 181 26.51 7.02 -15.00
CA LEU A 181 27.56 6.26 -14.30
C LEU A 181 28.18 5.19 -15.20
N ALA A 182 27.36 4.53 -16.02
CA ALA A 182 27.81 3.54 -16.99
C ALA A 182 28.74 4.17 -18.06
N ILE A 183 28.37 5.34 -18.59
CA ILE A 183 29.22 6.09 -19.53
C ILE A 183 30.56 6.45 -18.88
N LEU A 184 30.52 6.97 -17.64
CA LEU A 184 31.72 7.35 -16.93
C LEU A 184 32.66 6.14 -16.73
N LEU A 185 32.12 4.98 -16.34
CA LEU A 185 32.89 3.75 -16.24
C LEU A 185 33.47 3.35 -17.60
N LYS A 186 32.63 3.29 -18.65
CA LYS A 186 33.06 2.94 -20.02
C LYS A 186 34.18 3.83 -20.53
N HIS A 187 34.10 5.14 -20.29
CA HIS A 187 35.14 6.10 -20.68
C HIS A 187 36.49 5.78 -20.01
N ASN A 188 36.50 5.42 -18.73
CA ASN A 188 37.73 5.04 -18.03
C ASN A 188 38.34 3.75 -18.59
N LEU A 189 37.51 2.85 -19.12
CA LEU A 189 37.95 1.60 -19.74
C LEU A 189 38.51 1.78 -21.17
N VAL A 190 38.36 2.95 -21.81
CA VAL A 190 38.95 3.21 -23.14
C VAL A 190 40.48 3.20 -23.10
N THR A 191 41.05 3.52 -21.94
CA THR A 191 42.51 3.57 -21.73
C THR A 191 43.13 2.23 -21.30
N LYS A 192 42.31 1.18 -21.22
CA LYS A 192 42.65 -0.19 -20.80
C LYS A 192 42.38 -1.16 -21.94
#